data_AF-A0A524CZ04-F1
#
_entry.id   AF-A0A524CZ04-F1
#
_cell.length_a   1.000
_cell.length_b   1.000
_cell.length_c   1.000
_cell.angle_alpha   90.00
_cell.angle_beta   90.00
_cell.angle_gamma   90.00
#
_symmetry.space_group_name_H-M   'P 1'
#
loop_
_entity.id
_entity.type
_entity.pdbx_description
1 polymer ?
#
loop_
_entity_poly.entity_id
_entity_poly.type
_entity_poly.pdbx_seq_one_letter_code
_entity_poly.pdbx_strand_id
1 'polypeptide(L)'
;MSDSELAEFVGPPDCCDMRGLLTFQILWELRGKELNGQEIAQRIAERRGSKPTPGTIYPALKNLKEKRMIKGRRDGRKIIYSLTPEGEKGTKEAAVYFFRVFGDIVKEIRTKVIIVGDRPSGKPKVKVVVVDESEEEET
;
A
#
# COMPACT_ATOMS: atom_id res chain seq x y z
N MET A 1 -6.40 -23.61 7.71
CA MET A 1 -5.97 -22.53 8.60
C MET A 1 -7.20 -22.02 9.31
N SER A 2 -7.15 -21.82 10.62
CA SER A 2 -8.24 -21.16 11.34
C SER A 2 -8.26 -19.66 11.06
N ASP A 3 -9.38 -19.00 11.31
CA ASP A 3 -9.49 -17.53 11.16
C ASP A 3 -8.52 -16.79 12.08
N SER A 4 -8.16 -17.40 13.22
CA SER A 4 -7.10 -16.89 14.11
C SER A 4 -5.70 -16.91 13.46
N GLU A 5 -5.41 -17.91 12.60
CA GLU A 5 -4.14 -17.98 11.85
C GLU A 5 -4.09 -16.99 10.67
N LEU A 6 -5.24 -16.59 10.10
CA LEU A 6 -5.31 -15.55 9.07
C LEU A 6 -4.97 -14.15 9.62
N ALA A 7 -5.24 -13.91 10.91
CA ALA A 7 -5.04 -12.61 11.55
C ALA A 7 -3.57 -12.28 11.91
N GLU A 8 -2.66 -13.25 11.80
CA GLU A 8 -1.23 -13.09 12.13
C GLU A 8 -0.30 -12.99 10.92
N PHE A 9 -0.86 -13.02 9.70
CA PHE A 9 -0.05 -13.13 8.49
C PHE A 9 0.78 -11.87 8.20
N VAL A 10 2.11 -12.03 8.11
CA VAL A 10 3.06 -10.95 7.81
C VAL A 10 3.67 -11.18 6.42
N GLY A 11 2.97 -10.72 5.38
CA GLY A 11 3.48 -10.78 3.99
C GLY A 11 2.38 -11.03 2.96
N PRO A 12 2.74 -11.25 1.69
CA PRO A 12 1.85 -11.88 0.70
C PRO A 12 1.88 -13.42 0.83
N PRO A 13 0.74 -14.12 0.60
CA PRO A 13 0.68 -15.57 0.67
C PRO A 13 1.43 -16.24 -0.49
N ASP A 14 1.89 -17.48 -0.30
CA ASP A 14 2.65 -18.22 -1.31
C ASP A 14 1.89 -18.39 -2.64
N CYS A 15 0.55 -18.42 -2.58
CA CYS A 15 -0.28 -18.57 -3.77
C CYS A 15 -0.32 -17.32 -4.67
N CYS A 16 -0.02 -16.13 -4.15
CA CYS A 16 0.01 -14.90 -4.95
C CYS A 16 0.84 -13.79 -4.30
N ASP A 17 1.82 -13.27 -5.05
CA ASP A 17 2.76 -12.23 -4.58
C ASP A 17 2.20 -10.79 -4.58
N MET A 18 0.95 -10.59 -5.06
CA MET A 18 0.23 -9.32 -5.12
C MET A 18 1.01 -8.15 -5.77
N ARG A 19 1.96 -8.42 -6.67
CA ARG A 19 2.85 -7.39 -7.25
C ARG A 19 2.16 -6.36 -8.16
N GLY A 20 0.97 -6.66 -8.69
CA GLY A 20 0.23 -5.80 -9.63
C GLY A 20 -0.13 -4.41 -9.11
N LEU A 21 -0.07 -4.19 -7.80
CA LEU A 21 -0.43 -2.93 -7.15
C LEU A 21 0.76 -1.98 -6.91
N LEU A 22 1.95 -2.26 -7.45
CA LEU A 22 3.17 -1.51 -7.11
C LEU A 22 3.07 -0.01 -7.47
N THR A 23 2.58 0.33 -8.66
CA THR A 23 2.43 1.74 -9.09
C THR A 23 1.46 2.50 -8.21
N PHE A 24 0.33 1.88 -7.84
CA PHE A 24 -0.62 2.45 -6.88
C PHE A 24 0.02 2.68 -5.50
N GLN A 25 0.79 1.71 -5.00
CA GLN A 25 1.50 1.85 -3.72
C GLN A 25 2.51 3.00 -3.74
N ILE A 26 3.27 3.16 -4.84
CA ILE A 26 4.20 4.29 -5.00
C ILE A 26 3.45 5.63 -4.93
N LEU A 27 2.36 5.76 -5.71
CA LEU A 27 1.53 6.96 -5.71
C LEU A 27 0.97 7.26 -4.33
N TRP A 28 0.44 6.25 -3.64
CA TRP A 28 -0.13 6.38 -2.31
C TRP A 28 0.89 6.83 -1.25
N GLU A 29 2.13 6.35 -1.34
CA GLU A 29 3.17 6.70 -0.39
C GLU A 29 3.77 8.10 -0.60
N LEU A 30 3.69 8.63 -1.83
CA LEU A 30 4.09 10.00 -2.19
C LEU A 30 3.04 11.08 -1.87
N ARG A 31 1.82 10.72 -1.47
CA ARG A 31 0.80 11.71 -1.09
C ARG A 31 1.29 12.62 0.04
N GLY A 32 1.34 13.92 -0.24
CA GLY A 32 1.72 14.96 0.71
C GLY A 32 3.17 14.91 1.22
N LYS A 33 4.05 14.08 0.63
CA LYS A 33 5.46 13.96 1.04
C LYS A 33 6.36 13.67 -0.16
N GLU A 34 7.54 14.25 -0.19
CA GLU A 34 8.56 13.94 -1.19
C GLU A 34 9.50 12.85 -0.68
N LEU A 35 9.88 11.90 -1.55
CA LEU A 35 10.69 10.74 -1.16
C LEU A 35 11.68 10.33 -2.24
N ASN A 36 12.82 9.79 -1.83
CA ASN A 36 13.71 9.07 -2.74
C ASN A 36 13.27 7.61 -2.95
N GLY A 37 13.82 6.95 -3.97
CA GLY A 37 13.44 5.57 -4.31
C GLY A 37 13.60 4.56 -3.17
N GLN A 38 14.61 4.71 -2.32
CA GLN A 38 14.83 3.82 -1.16
C GLN A 38 13.80 4.05 -0.06
N GLU A 39 13.43 5.31 0.21
CA GLU A 39 12.36 5.65 1.16
C GLU A 39 11.01 5.12 0.70
N ILE A 40 10.71 5.21 -0.61
CA ILE A 40 9.49 4.63 -1.19
C ILE A 40 9.49 3.11 -0.98
N ALA A 41 10.61 2.42 -1.30
CA ALA A 41 10.72 0.98 -1.09
C ALA A 41 10.54 0.59 0.38
N GLN A 42 11.09 1.37 1.31
CA GLN A 42 10.95 1.15 2.75
C GLN A 42 9.50 1.32 3.21
N ARG A 43 8.80 2.38 2.78
CA ARG A 43 7.38 2.57 3.14
C ARG A 43 6.48 1.48 2.58
N ILE A 44 6.80 0.96 1.39
CA ILE A 44 6.07 -0.17 0.83
C ILE A 44 6.33 -1.43 1.68
N ALA A 45 7.55 -1.68 2.11
CA ALA A 45 7.87 -2.80 3.01
C ALA A 45 7.14 -2.70 4.35
N GLU A 46 7.06 -1.49 4.95
CA GLU A 46 6.26 -1.25 6.16
C GLU A 46 4.78 -1.62 6.00
N ARG A 47 4.26 -1.58 4.76
CA ARG A 47 2.85 -1.87 4.45
C ARG A 47 2.60 -3.34 4.12
N ARG A 48 3.48 -3.97 3.34
CA ARG A 48 3.23 -5.33 2.79
C ARG A 48 4.17 -6.41 3.31
N GLY A 49 5.09 -6.07 4.21
CA GLY A 49 6.09 -6.99 4.79
C GLY A 49 7.36 -7.19 3.97
N SER A 50 7.40 -6.75 2.69
CA SER A 50 8.57 -6.95 1.81
C SER A 50 8.92 -5.74 0.95
N LYS A 51 10.23 -5.50 0.76
CA LYS A 51 10.74 -4.44 -0.12
C LYS A 51 10.55 -4.82 -1.59
N PRO A 52 10.07 -3.91 -2.45
CA PRO A 52 10.26 -4.04 -3.89
C PRO A 52 11.76 -4.08 -4.21
N THR A 53 12.15 -4.95 -5.13
CA THR A 53 13.53 -5.01 -5.60
C THR A 53 13.86 -3.79 -6.47
N PRO A 54 15.15 -3.43 -6.63
CA PRO A 54 15.56 -2.40 -7.60
C PRO A 54 15.00 -2.63 -9.00
N GLY A 55 15.00 -3.89 -9.47
CA GLY A 55 14.47 -4.29 -10.77
C GLY A 55 12.96 -4.16 -10.93
N THR A 56 12.21 -3.89 -9.85
CA THR A 56 10.75 -3.67 -9.91
C THR A 56 10.39 -2.22 -9.64
N ILE A 57 11.02 -1.58 -8.65
CA ILE A 57 10.66 -0.21 -8.25
C ILE A 57 11.11 0.85 -9.25
N TYR A 58 12.32 0.74 -9.81
CA TYR A 58 12.83 1.77 -10.71
C TYR A 58 12.11 1.78 -12.07
N PRO A 59 11.77 0.63 -12.69
CA PRO A 59 10.88 0.62 -13.85
C PRO A 59 9.51 1.22 -13.55
N ALA A 60 8.91 0.95 -12.38
CA ALA A 60 7.63 1.54 -12.00
C ALA A 60 7.71 3.07 -11.83
N LEU A 61 8.78 3.58 -11.18
CA LEU A 61 9.04 5.02 -11.07
C LEU A 61 9.25 5.68 -12.43
N LYS A 62 9.97 5.02 -13.34
CA LYS A 62 10.15 5.48 -14.72
C LYS A 62 8.81 5.59 -15.43
N ASN A 63 7.97 4.56 -15.36
CA ASN A 63 6.65 4.55 -15.99
C ASN A 63 5.74 5.67 -15.46
N LEU A 64 5.72 5.90 -14.14
CA LEU A 64 4.94 6.97 -13.52
C LEU A 64 5.45 8.37 -13.93
N LYS A 65 6.76 8.54 -14.11
CA LYS A 65 7.33 9.79 -14.64
C LYS A 65 6.94 10.03 -16.10
N GLU A 66 7.03 9.00 -16.94
CA GLU A 66 6.64 9.07 -18.36
C GLU A 66 5.15 9.42 -18.52
N LYS A 67 4.29 8.85 -17.65
CA LYS A 67 2.87 9.18 -17.56
C LYS A 67 2.57 10.52 -16.88
N ARG A 68 3.59 11.27 -16.45
CA ARG A 68 3.47 12.55 -15.74
C ARG A 68 2.66 12.48 -14.44
N MET A 69 2.59 11.31 -13.82
CA MET A 69 1.94 11.14 -12.51
C MET A 69 2.86 11.57 -11.37
N ILE A 70 4.17 11.47 -11.58
CA ILE A 70 5.18 11.94 -10.62
C ILE A 70 6.22 12.77 -11.36
N LYS A 71 6.84 13.70 -10.62
CA LYS A 71 8.05 14.41 -11.03
C LYS A 71 9.21 13.99 -10.15
N GLY A 72 10.43 14.19 -10.63
CA GLY A 72 11.64 13.91 -9.87
C GLY A 72 12.64 15.04 -10.03
N ARG A 73 13.18 15.54 -8.91
CA ARG A 73 14.33 16.45 -8.91
C ARG A 73 15.58 15.72 -8.44
N ARG A 74 16.74 16.18 -8.90
CA ARG A 74 18.02 15.65 -8.42
C ARG A 74 18.40 16.35 -7.11
N ASP A 75 18.83 15.57 -6.14
CA ASP A 75 19.40 16.04 -4.87
C ASP A 75 20.69 15.25 -4.62
N GLY A 76 21.82 15.85 -5.02
CA GLY A 76 23.12 15.18 -5.11
C GLY A 76 23.07 13.93 -5.99
N ARG A 77 23.26 12.76 -5.37
CA ARG A 77 23.24 11.44 -6.04
C ARG A 77 21.84 10.81 -6.07
N LYS A 78 20.87 11.37 -5.34
CA LYS A 78 19.51 10.82 -5.22
C LYS A 78 18.55 11.57 -6.15
N ILE A 79 17.45 10.91 -6.50
CA ILE A 79 16.29 11.55 -7.13
C ILE A 79 15.20 11.59 -6.06
N ILE A 80 14.69 12.79 -5.78
CA ILE A 80 13.55 13.01 -4.91
C ILE A 80 12.31 13.11 -5.77
N TYR A 81 11.34 12.24 -5.52
CA TYR A 81 10.08 12.16 -6.24
C TYR A 81 8.96 12.85 -5.47
N SER A 82 8.03 13.45 -6.19
CA SER A 82 6.77 13.98 -5.66
C SER A 82 5.64 13.85 -6.68
N LEU A 83 4.39 13.84 -6.20
CA LEU A 83 3.22 13.81 -7.09
C LEU A 83 3.13 15.10 -7.91
N THR A 84 2.65 14.97 -9.13
CA THR A 84 2.14 16.10 -9.93
C THR A 84 0.67 16.37 -9.56
N PRO A 85 0.07 17.50 -9.98
CA PRO A 85 -1.37 17.71 -9.83
C PRO A 85 -2.21 16.57 -10.43
N GLU A 86 -1.81 16.05 -11.60
CA GLU A 86 -2.45 14.91 -12.24
C GLU A 86 -2.26 13.62 -11.43
N GLY A 87 -1.07 13.43 -10.84
CA GLY A 87 -0.78 12.33 -9.94
C GLY A 87 -1.63 12.32 -8.69
N GLU A 88 -1.86 13.49 -8.06
CA GLU A 88 -2.75 13.61 -6.89
C GLU A 88 -4.19 13.22 -7.25
N LYS A 89 -4.69 13.68 -8.40
CA LYS A 89 -6.02 13.30 -8.90
C LYS A 89 -6.09 11.79 -9.20
N GLY A 90 -5.15 11.28 -9.99
CA GLY A 90 -5.08 9.87 -10.36
C GLY A 90 -4.93 8.93 -9.17
N THR A 91 -4.25 9.36 -8.10
CA THR A 91 -4.14 8.58 -6.85
C THR A 91 -5.49 8.43 -6.16
N LYS A 92 -6.33 9.47 -6.17
CA LYS A 92 -7.69 9.41 -5.61
C LYS A 92 -8.59 8.49 -6.46
N GLU A 93 -8.53 8.61 -7.78
CA GLU A 93 -9.26 7.74 -8.71
C GLU A 93 -8.87 6.27 -8.55
N ALA A 94 -7.57 5.99 -8.43
CA ALA A 94 -7.06 4.65 -8.18
C ALA A 94 -7.54 4.07 -6.85
N ALA A 95 -7.65 4.89 -5.80
CA ALA A 95 -8.21 4.46 -4.53
C ALA A 95 -9.70 4.11 -4.64
N VAL A 96 -10.49 4.92 -5.35
CA VAL A 96 -11.91 4.60 -5.62
C VAL A 96 -12.03 3.31 -6.42
N TYR A 97 -11.21 3.14 -7.46
CA TYR A 97 -11.17 1.91 -8.26
C TYR A 97 -10.82 0.69 -7.40
N PHE A 98 -9.84 0.80 -6.50
CA PHE A 98 -9.46 -0.28 -5.59
C PHE A 98 -10.65 -0.75 -4.74
N PHE A 99 -11.37 0.17 -4.10
CA PHE A 99 -12.56 -0.19 -3.32
C PHE A 99 -13.69 -0.76 -4.17
N ARG A 100 -13.82 -0.30 -5.41
CA ARG A 100 -14.82 -0.87 -6.33
C ARG A 100 -14.52 -2.31 -6.71
N VAL A 101 -13.24 -2.69 -6.83
CA VAL A 101 -12.82 -4.02 -7.28
C VAL A 101 -12.70 -5.02 -6.12
N PHE A 102 -12.35 -4.55 -4.92
CA PHE A 102 -12.02 -5.42 -3.79
C PHE A 102 -12.85 -5.16 -2.52
N GLY A 103 -13.78 -4.21 -2.56
CA GLY A 103 -14.53 -3.78 -1.37
C GLY A 103 -15.61 -4.77 -0.93
N ASP A 104 -16.11 -5.59 -1.85
CA ASP A 104 -16.98 -6.74 -1.58
C ASP A 104 -16.28 -7.78 -0.71
N ILE A 105 -15.02 -8.09 -0.99
CA ILE A 105 -14.21 -9.04 -0.22
C ILE A 105 -14.25 -8.67 1.26
N VAL A 106 -13.98 -7.40 1.62
CA VAL A 106 -13.96 -6.93 3.02
C VAL A 106 -15.27 -7.28 3.75
N LYS A 107 -16.41 -7.20 3.06
CA LYS A 107 -17.72 -7.56 3.61
C LYS A 107 -17.89 -9.07 3.73
N GLU A 108 -17.51 -9.82 2.70
CA GLU A 108 -17.67 -11.27 2.65
C GLU A 108 -16.83 -11.99 3.71
N ILE A 109 -15.56 -11.59 3.88
CA ILE A 109 -14.67 -12.15 4.90
C ILE A 109 -14.85 -11.51 6.28
N ARG A 110 -15.88 -10.67 6.46
CA ARG A 110 -16.27 -10.00 7.72
C ARG A 110 -15.08 -9.48 8.52
N THR A 111 -14.23 -8.70 7.85
CA THR A 111 -13.00 -8.20 8.49
C THR A 111 -13.22 -6.87 9.19
N LYS A 112 -12.62 -6.72 10.37
CA LYS A 112 -12.44 -5.45 11.07
C LYS A 112 -11.02 -4.95 10.85
N VAL A 113 -10.88 -3.67 10.50
CA VAL A 113 -9.59 -2.97 10.40
C VAL A 113 -9.35 -2.22 11.70
N ILE A 114 -8.32 -2.61 12.45
CA ILE A 114 -7.96 -2.04 13.75
C ILE A 114 -6.68 -1.21 13.58
N ILE A 115 -6.67 0.01 14.12
CA ILE A 115 -5.44 0.81 14.19
C ILE A 115 -4.64 0.34 15.41
N VAL A 116 -3.43 -0.14 15.18
CA VAL A 116 -2.55 -0.75 16.21
C VAL A 116 -1.33 0.12 16.53
N GLY A 117 -1.45 1.43 16.30
CA GLY A 117 -0.39 2.43 16.46
C GLY A 117 0.05 3.04 15.13
N ASP A 118 1.27 3.58 15.10
CA ASP A 118 1.84 4.26 13.94
C ASP A 118 3.01 3.49 13.33
N ARG A 119 3.17 3.61 12.01
CA ARG A 119 4.36 3.20 11.28
C ARG A 119 5.52 4.18 11.53
N PRO A 120 6.78 3.79 11.30
CA PRO A 120 7.92 4.72 11.34
C PRO A 120 7.72 5.96 10.44
N SER A 121 6.94 5.83 9.37
CA SER A 121 6.52 6.93 8.49
C SER A 121 5.53 7.94 9.11
N GLY A 122 5.08 7.71 10.36
CA GLY A 122 4.07 8.49 11.10
C GLY A 122 2.65 8.29 10.60
N LYS A 123 2.41 7.26 9.77
CA LYS A 123 1.08 6.92 9.24
C LYS A 123 0.48 5.77 10.08
N PRO A 124 -0.85 5.68 10.21
CA PRO A 124 -1.47 4.57 10.95
C PRO A 124 -0.97 3.20 10.46
N LYS A 125 -0.65 2.34 11.42
CA LYS A 125 -0.42 0.90 11.24
C LYS A 125 -1.75 0.21 11.50
N VAL A 126 -2.16 -0.66 10.58
CA VAL A 126 -3.44 -1.36 10.66
C VAL A 126 -3.22 -2.85 10.80
N LYS A 127 -4.07 -3.51 11.60
CA LYS A 127 -4.24 -4.96 11.66
C LYS A 127 -5.63 -5.30 11.13
N VAL A 128 -5.73 -6.29 10.26
CA VAL A 128 -7.01 -6.82 9.78
C VAL A 128 -7.31 -8.08 10.58
N VAL A 129 -8.51 -8.17 11.13
CA VAL A 129 -8.98 -9.31 11.92
C VAL A 129 -10.26 -9.84 11.29
N VAL A 130 -10.32 -11.14 11.03
CA VAL A 130 -11.54 -11.83 10.59
C VAL A 130 -12.43 -12.02 11.82
N VAL A 131 -13.72 -11.67 11.71
CA VAL A 131 -14.68 -11.79 12.81
C VAL A 131 -15.51 -13.04 12.57
N ASP A 132 -15.51 -13.95 13.54
CA ASP A 132 -16.31 -15.17 13.54
C ASP A 132 -17.73 -14.89 14.08
N GLU A 133 -18.73 -15.65 13.64
CA GLU A 133 -20.16 -15.43 13.98
C GLU A 133 -20.50 -15.67 15.46
N SER A 134 -19.62 -16.34 16.21
CA SER A 134 -19.90 -16.81 17.57
C SER A 134 -19.79 -15.75 18.68
N GLU A 135 -19.42 -14.51 18.37
CA GLU A 135 -19.29 -13.42 19.35
C GLU A 135 -20.43 -12.37 19.32
N GLU A 136 -21.44 -12.51 18.45
CA GLU A 136 -22.57 -11.56 18.37
C GLU A 136 -23.83 -11.97 19.16
N GLU A 137 -23.81 -13.09 19.92
CA GLU A 137 -24.93 -13.52 20.78
C GLU A 137 -24.85 -13.12 22.26
N GLU A 138 -23.89 -12.28 22.67
CA GLU A 138 -23.91 -11.62 23.99
C GLU A 138 -24.07 -10.11 23.86
N THR A 139 -25.29 -9.63 23.62
CA THR A 139 -25.78 -8.35 24.18
C THR A 139 -27.30 -8.24 24.18
#